data_AF-A0A432LFD3-F1
#
_entry.id   AF-A0A432LFD3-F1
#
_cell.length_a   1.000
_cell.length_b   1.000
_cell.length_c   1.000
_cell.angle_alpha   90.00
_cell.angle_beta   90.00
_cell.angle_gamma   90.00
#
_symmetry.space_group_name_H-M   'P 1'
#
loop_
_entity.id
_entity.type
_entity.pdbx_description
1 polymer ?
#
loop_
_entity_poly.entity_id
_entity_poly.type
_entity_poly.pdbx_seq_one_letter_code
_entity_poly.pdbx_strand_id
1 'polypeptide(L)'
;MKYKSSNNQIHIANGCGEGLYVLVLPFQTWNWGERGFHVESYKNGSSGEIQNFGVYNLASLSELIKNVNRMSSKTIESTNGFFLKEDSHSTNSLEEEKAIREKIMNFLEKDAIKIPFAQNKKLDCDDNNNSLRTLSLSGWGSLFGVQDVTLFIVTQNLTRQAAFKTNFDCSWVVLPNEIVRAGNEDFWNTDQAKEVYQFVIFGS
;
A
#
# COMPACT_ATOMS: atom_id res chain seq x y z
N MET A 1 27.55 26.66 13.60
CA MET A 1 26.78 25.65 14.34
C MET A 1 26.47 24.53 13.36
N LYS A 2 27.17 23.39 13.42
CA LYS A 2 26.87 22.24 12.56
C LYS A 2 25.56 21.64 13.05
N TYR A 3 24.51 21.68 12.24
CA TYR A 3 23.32 20.88 12.49
C TYR A 3 23.78 19.41 12.54
N LYS A 4 23.78 18.81 13.74
CA LYS A 4 23.73 17.35 13.84
C LYS A 4 22.40 16.98 13.19
N SER A 5 22.45 16.34 12.03
CA SER A 5 21.32 15.54 11.54
C SER A 5 20.93 14.61 12.68
N SER A 6 19.83 14.93 13.37
CA SER A 6 19.08 13.92 14.09
C SER A 6 18.69 12.91 13.03
N ASN A 7 19.08 11.66 13.23
CA ASN A 7 18.85 10.56 12.32
C ASN A 7 17.34 10.36 12.12
N ASN A 8 16.73 11.10 11.20
CA ASN A 8 15.29 11.07 10.89
C ASN A 8 14.95 9.72 10.25
N GLN A 9 14.50 8.75 11.05
CA GLN A 9 14.50 7.33 10.71
C GLN A 9 13.25 6.62 11.23
N ILE A 10 12.46 6.10 10.30
CA ILE A 10 11.37 5.19 10.65
C ILE A 10 11.90 3.76 10.56
N HIS A 11 11.72 2.96 11.60
CA HIS A 11 11.97 1.52 11.52
C HIS A 11 10.64 0.78 11.43
N ILE A 12 10.55 -0.18 10.52
CA ILE A 12 9.38 -1.05 10.38
C ILE A 12 9.83 -2.50 10.54
N ALA A 13 9.30 -3.18 11.55
CA ALA A 13 9.46 -4.63 11.75
C ALA A 13 8.24 -5.36 11.20
N ASN A 14 8.47 -6.38 10.37
CA ASN A 14 7.41 -7.15 9.73
C ASN A 14 7.19 -8.51 10.42
N GLY A 15 6.14 -8.59 11.24
CA GLY A 15 5.63 -9.82 11.86
C GLY A 15 4.28 -10.29 11.31
N CYS A 16 3.83 -9.82 10.13
CA CYS A 16 2.45 -10.03 9.67
C CYS A 16 2.17 -11.40 9.01
N GLY A 17 3.21 -12.23 8.87
CA GLY A 17 3.16 -13.55 8.23
C GLY A 17 3.41 -13.56 6.72
N GLU A 18 3.58 -12.40 6.09
CA GLU A 18 3.88 -12.27 4.65
C GLU A 18 4.75 -11.05 4.36
N GLY A 19 5.17 -10.84 3.10
CA GLY A 19 5.89 -9.64 2.70
C GLY A 19 5.02 -8.38 2.77
N LEU A 20 5.66 -7.21 2.94
CA LEU A 20 5.02 -5.92 2.92
C LEU A 20 5.59 -5.02 1.81
N TYR A 21 4.70 -4.22 1.22
CA TYR A 21 5.06 -3.03 0.47
C TYR A 21 4.69 -1.79 1.29
N VAL A 22 5.65 -0.88 1.45
CA VAL A 22 5.48 0.35 2.21
C VAL A 22 5.71 1.55 1.29
N LEU A 23 4.68 2.36 1.09
CA LEU A 23 4.82 3.70 0.51
C LEU A 23 4.91 4.72 1.65
N VAL A 24 5.94 5.55 1.58
CA VAL A 24 6.11 6.75 2.42
C VAL A 24 5.72 7.95 1.57
N LEU A 25 4.70 8.67 2.01
CA LEU A 25 4.14 9.84 1.32
C LEU A 25 4.26 11.08 2.22
N PRO A 26 4.43 12.29 1.65
CA PRO A 26 4.42 13.51 2.45
C PRO A 26 3.11 13.71 3.22
N PHE A 27 1.97 13.39 2.58
CA PHE A 27 0.65 13.44 3.20
C PHE A 27 -0.35 12.57 2.41
N GLN A 28 -1.48 12.24 3.03
CA GLN A 28 -2.46 11.28 2.50
C GLN A 28 -3.08 11.67 1.15
N THR A 29 -3.23 12.98 0.89
CA THR A 29 -3.79 13.51 -0.36
C THR A 29 -2.74 13.76 -1.45
N TRP A 30 -1.49 13.32 -1.24
CA TRP A 30 -0.41 13.50 -2.21
C TRP A 30 -0.78 12.89 -3.56
N ASN A 31 -0.63 13.68 -4.62
CA ASN A 31 -0.84 13.26 -6.01
C ASN A 31 0.52 12.98 -6.65
N TRP A 32 0.64 11.79 -7.26
CA TRP A 32 1.90 11.21 -7.72
C TRP A 32 2.19 11.56 -9.18
N GLY A 33 1.27 12.27 -9.84
CA GLY A 33 1.41 12.74 -11.22
C GLY A 33 1.69 11.59 -12.19
N GLU A 34 2.71 11.75 -13.02
CA GLU A 34 3.09 10.79 -14.06
C GLU A 34 3.54 9.42 -13.53
N ARG A 35 3.79 9.29 -12.22
CA ARG A 35 4.14 8.01 -11.60
C ARG A 35 2.95 7.11 -11.32
N GLY A 36 1.75 7.68 -11.31
CA GLY A 36 0.52 6.91 -11.30
C GLY A 36 0.36 6.10 -12.58
N PHE A 37 -0.73 5.35 -12.66
CA PHE A 37 -0.99 4.47 -13.79
C PHE A 37 -2.47 4.45 -14.15
N HIS A 38 -2.77 4.00 -15.36
CA HIS A 38 -4.13 3.82 -15.83
C HIS A 38 -4.53 2.35 -15.78
N VAL A 39 -5.76 2.13 -15.31
CA VAL A 39 -6.47 0.86 -15.45
C VAL A 39 -7.52 1.03 -16.52
N GLU A 40 -7.54 0.11 -17.46
CA GLU A 40 -8.60 -0.05 -18.45
C GLU A 40 -9.58 -1.04 -17.83
N SER A 41 -10.85 -0.66 -17.72
CA SER A 41 -11.91 -1.53 -17.24
C SER A 41 -13.11 -1.50 -18.17
N TYR A 42 -13.72 -2.66 -18.37
CA TYR A 42 -14.93 -2.78 -19.17
C TYR A 42 -16.14 -2.50 -18.29
N LYS A 43 -16.95 -1.49 -18.67
CA LYS A 43 -18.29 -1.38 -18.07
C LYS A 43 -19.16 -2.50 -18.59
N ASN A 44 -19.70 -3.31 -17.68
CA ASN A 44 -20.81 -4.21 -17.97
C ASN A 44 -22.07 -3.38 -18.26
N GLY A 45 -22.21 -2.98 -19.52
CA GLY A 45 -23.37 -2.33 -20.11
C GLY A 45 -23.42 -2.69 -21.60
N SER A 46 -24.59 -2.61 -22.20
CA SER A 46 -24.85 -2.98 -23.60
C SER A 46 -24.02 -2.22 -24.65
N SER A 47 -23.22 -1.22 -24.25
CA SER A 47 -22.35 -0.43 -25.12
C SER A 47 -20.89 -0.89 -25.16
N GLY A 48 -20.42 -1.77 -24.26
CA GLY A 48 -19.02 -2.24 -24.25
C GLY A 48 -17.97 -1.14 -24.11
N GLU A 49 -18.34 0.01 -23.51
CA GLU A 49 -17.42 1.14 -23.38
C GLU A 49 -16.27 0.84 -22.41
N ILE A 50 -15.04 1.02 -22.90
CA ILE A 50 -13.82 0.98 -22.10
C ILE A 50 -13.73 2.27 -21.29
N GLN A 51 -13.66 2.15 -19.96
CA GLN A 51 -13.36 3.28 -19.08
C GLN A 51 -11.90 3.23 -18.63
N ASN A 52 -11.22 4.37 -18.78
CA ASN A 52 -9.87 4.57 -18.27
C ASN A 52 -9.94 5.22 -16.89
N PHE A 53 -9.53 4.48 -15.86
CA PHE A 53 -9.42 4.97 -14.49
C PHE A 53 -7.96 5.28 -14.15
N GLY A 54 -7.68 6.50 -13.70
CA GLY A 54 -6.36 6.92 -13.28
C GLY A 54 -6.11 6.69 -11.79
N VAL A 55 -4.98 6.05 -11.46
CA VAL A 55 -4.51 5.81 -10.09
C VAL A 55 -3.34 6.74 -9.81
N TYR A 56 -3.61 7.86 -9.14
CA TYR A 56 -2.63 8.93 -8.94
C TYR A 56 -2.46 9.36 -7.48
N ASN A 57 -3.21 8.76 -6.56
CA ASN A 57 -3.13 9.08 -5.15
C ASN A 57 -3.48 7.86 -4.31
N LEU A 58 -3.22 7.96 -3.01
CA LEU A 58 -3.46 6.87 -2.06
C LEU A 58 -4.92 6.42 -2.05
N ALA A 59 -5.88 7.34 -2.16
CA ALA A 59 -7.30 7.00 -2.14
C ALA A 59 -7.69 6.15 -3.37
N SER A 60 -7.23 6.53 -4.56
CA SER A 60 -7.47 5.78 -5.80
C SER A 60 -6.81 4.40 -5.78
N LEU A 61 -5.59 4.28 -5.25
CA LEU A 61 -4.91 2.98 -5.12
C LEU A 61 -5.62 2.08 -4.11
N SER A 62 -5.96 2.63 -2.94
CA SER A 62 -6.70 1.95 -1.88
C SER A 62 -8.04 1.39 -2.39
N GLU A 63 -8.81 2.20 -3.12
CA GLU A 63 -10.09 1.74 -3.66
C GLU A 63 -9.90 0.69 -4.75
N LEU A 64 -8.86 0.80 -5.57
CA LEU A 64 -8.55 -0.20 -6.59
C LEU A 64 -8.18 -1.56 -5.97
N ILE A 65 -7.32 -1.58 -4.95
CA ILE A 65 -6.97 -2.80 -4.20
C ILE A 65 -8.22 -3.46 -3.61
N LYS A 66 -9.08 -2.66 -2.97
CA LYS A 66 -10.36 -3.12 -2.42
C LYS A 66 -11.28 -3.72 -3.50
N ASN A 67 -11.36 -3.09 -4.66
CA ASN A 67 -12.22 -3.56 -5.76
C ASN A 67 -11.71 -4.88 -6.36
N VAL A 68 -10.40 -5.02 -6.54
CA VAL A 68 -9.77 -6.25 -7.02
C VAL A 68 -10.09 -7.43 -6.09
N ASN A 69 -10.02 -7.23 -4.77
CA ASN A 69 -10.34 -8.31 -3.83
C ASN A 69 -11.85 -8.64 -3.81
N ARG A 70 -12.73 -7.66 -4.04
CA ARG A 70 -14.17 -7.91 -4.21
C ARG A 70 -14.50 -8.72 -5.46
N MET A 71 -13.78 -8.49 -6.56
CA MET A 71 -13.93 -9.31 -7.78
C MET A 71 -13.56 -10.77 -7.50
N SER A 72 -12.45 -10.98 -6.77
CA SER A 72 -11.98 -12.32 -6.38
C SER A 72 -13.03 -13.12 -5.61
N SER A 73 -13.69 -12.51 -4.61
CA SER A 73 -14.72 -13.19 -3.80
C SER A 73 -15.94 -13.62 -4.62
N LYS A 74 -16.37 -12.82 -5.61
CA LYS A 74 -17.52 -13.14 -6.47
C LYS A 74 -17.27 -14.34 -7.37
N THR A 75 -16.03 -14.52 -7.82
CA THR A 75 -15.62 -15.67 -8.65
C THR A 75 -15.68 -16.98 -7.88
N ILE A 76 -15.43 -16.97 -6.56
CA ILE A 76 -15.46 -18.17 -5.73
C ILE A 76 -16.91 -18.63 -5.49
N GLU A 77 -17.83 -17.71 -5.25
CA GLU A 77 -19.25 -18.03 -5.06
C GLU A 77 -19.90 -18.64 -6.32
N SER A 78 -19.51 -18.19 -7.52
CA SER A 78 -20.02 -18.77 -8.77
C SER A 78 -19.47 -20.17 -9.07
N THR A 79 -18.29 -20.51 -8.56
CA THR A 79 -17.64 -21.80 -8.82
C THR A 79 -18.21 -22.94 -7.94
N ASN A 80 -18.78 -22.61 -6.78
CA ASN A 80 -19.36 -23.60 -5.85
C ASN A 80 -20.87 -23.86 -6.07
N GLY A 81 -21.48 -23.20 -7.06
CA GLY A 81 -22.86 -23.42 -7.50
C GLY A 81 -22.93 -24.30 -8.76
N PHE A 82 -23.59 -25.45 -8.65
CA PHE A 82 -23.87 -26.46 -9.67
C PHE A 82 -24.26 -25.88 -11.07
N PHE A 83 -23.65 -26.45 -12.14
CA PHE A 83 -23.71 -26.12 -13.59
C PHE A 83 -24.96 -25.42 -14.17
N LEU A 84 -24.76 -24.41 -15.04
CA LEU A 84 -25.17 -24.36 -16.47
C LEU A 84 -25.04 -22.93 -17.07
N LYS A 85 -23.88 -22.64 -17.68
CA LYS A 85 -23.67 -21.93 -18.97
C LYS A 85 -22.21 -21.52 -19.04
N GLU A 86 -21.54 -21.87 -20.13
CA GLU A 86 -20.29 -21.24 -20.53
C GLU A 86 -20.59 -19.77 -20.86
N ASP A 87 -20.70 -18.94 -19.83
CA ASP A 87 -20.71 -17.51 -20.00
C ASP A 87 -19.25 -17.09 -20.25
N SER A 88 -18.96 -16.76 -21.51
CA SER A 88 -17.74 -16.07 -21.97
C SER A 88 -17.41 -14.78 -21.21
N HIS A 89 -18.30 -14.34 -20.31
CA HIS A 89 -18.09 -13.25 -19.37
C HIS A 89 -17.26 -13.62 -18.13
N SER A 90 -17.26 -14.90 -17.71
CA SER A 90 -16.52 -15.34 -16.50
C SER A 90 -15.00 -15.33 -16.71
N THR A 91 -14.53 -15.74 -17.89
CA THR A 91 -13.12 -15.69 -18.29
C THR A 91 -12.61 -14.24 -18.42
N ASN A 92 -13.42 -13.36 -19.02
CA ASN A 92 -13.06 -11.94 -19.17
C ASN A 92 -12.91 -11.24 -17.81
N SER A 93 -13.75 -11.56 -16.82
CA SER A 93 -13.65 -10.97 -15.47
C SER A 93 -12.40 -11.41 -14.72
N LEU A 94 -11.96 -12.66 -14.89
CA LEU A 94 -10.75 -13.16 -14.24
C LEU A 94 -9.47 -12.60 -14.90
N GLU A 95 -9.48 -12.48 -16.23
CA GLU A 95 -8.38 -11.84 -16.97
C GLU A 95 -8.26 -10.36 -16.65
N GLU A 96 -9.38 -9.65 -16.52
CA GLU A 96 -9.42 -8.26 -16.06
C GLU A 96 -8.87 -8.14 -14.63
N GLU A 97 -9.32 -9.00 -13.69
CA GLU A 97 -8.79 -9.00 -12.32
C GLU A 97 -7.26 -9.19 -12.31
N LYS A 98 -6.76 -10.17 -13.07
CA LYS A 98 -5.31 -10.44 -13.18
C LYS A 98 -4.56 -9.24 -13.74
N ALA A 99 -5.06 -8.62 -14.81
CA ALA A 99 -4.43 -7.45 -15.43
C ALA A 99 -4.39 -6.26 -14.46
N ILE A 100 -5.45 -6.03 -13.67
CA ILE A 100 -5.47 -4.97 -12.65
C ILE A 100 -4.48 -5.29 -11.53
N ARG A 101 -4.46 -6.53 -11.01
CA ARG A 101 -3.50 -6.98 -9.99
C ARG A 101 -2.07 -6.76 -10.47
N GLU A 102 -1.76 -7.13 -11.71
CA GLU A 102 -0.44 -6.95 -12.30
C GLU A 102 -0.04 -5.47 -12.34
N LYS A 103 -0.94 -4.56 -12.75
CA LYS A 103 -0.66 -3.12 -12.73
C LYS A 103 -0.38 -2.59 -11.33
N ILE A 104 -1.16 -3.01 -10.32
CA ILE A 104 -0.92 -2.65 -8.91
C ILE A 104 0.44 -3.15 -8.45
N MET A 105 0.75 -4.42 -8.70
CA MET A 105 1.99 -5.04 -8.27
C MET A 105 3.20 -4.40 -8.96
N ASN A 106 3.13 -4.14 -10.26
CA ASN A 106 4.18 -3.45 -11.01
C ASN A 106 4.46 -2.06 -10.44
N PHE A 107 3.41 -1.33 -10.05
CA PHE A 107 3.55 -0.06 -9.37
C PHE A 107 4.25 -0.21 -8.01
N LEU A 108 3.78 -1.11 -7.14
CA LEU A 108 4.37 -1.33 -5.81
C LEU A 108 5.81 -1.85 -5.88
N GLU A 109 6.11 -2.72 -6.84
CA GLU A 109 7.45 -3.28 -7.06
C GLU A 109 8.47 -2.20 -7.42
N LYS A 110 8.04 -1.16 -8.13
CA LYS A 110 8.85 -0.03 -8.58
C LYS A 110 8.97 1.06 -7.52
N ASP A 111 7.89 1.32 -6.79
CA ASP A 111 7.75 2.56 -6.03
C ASP A 111 7.72 2.35 -4.51
N ALA A 112 7.41 1.14 -4.04
CA ALA A 112 7.33 0.84 -2.62
C ALA A 112 8.59 0.19 -2.05
N ILE A 113 8.80 0.42 -0.76
CA ILE A 113 9.84 -0.25 0.01
C ILE A 113 9.33 -1.65 0.37
N LYS A 114 10.05 -2.66 -0.08
CA LYS A 114 9.79 -4.06 0.23
C LYS A 114 10.38 -4.44 1.57
N ILE A 115 9.58 -5.07 2.42
CA ILE A 115 10.01 -5.63 3.72
C ILE A 115 9.55 -7.09 3.77
N PRO A 116 10.47 -8.06 3.58
CA PRO A 116 10.14 -9.48 3.69
C PRO A 116 9.62 -9.86 5.10
N PHE A 117 8.95 -11.01 5.19
CA PHE A 117 8.49 -11.54 6.47
C PHE A 117 9.66 -11.76 7.44
N ALA A 118 9.42 -11.49 8.73
CA ALA A 118 10.37 -11.61 9.83
C ALA A 118 11.64 -10.74 9.68
N GLN A 119 11.57 -9.71 8.82
CA GLN A 119 12.64 -8.72 8.68
C GLN A 119 12.20 -7.37 9.24
N ASN A 120 13.18 -6.59 9.67
CA ASN A 120 13.01 -5.17 9.89
C ASN A 120 13.71 -4.39 8.79
N LYS A 121 13.18 -3.21 8.49
CA LYS A 121 13.81 -2.29 7.55
C LYS A 121 13.77 -0.89 8.10
N LYS A 122 14.90 -0.22 7.92
CA LYS A 122 15.10 1.16 8.25
C LYS A 122 14.73 2.02 7.03
N LEU A 123 13.89 3.02 7.24
CA LEU A 123 13.46 3.97 6.23
C LEU A 123 14.18 5.28 6.52
N ASP A 124 15.35 5.43 5.90
CA ASP A 124 16.20 6.59 6.06
C ASP A 124 15.68 7.81 5.31
N CYS A 125 16.12 9.00 5.74
CA CYS A 125 15.78 10.24 5.06
C CYS A 125 16.38 10.38 3.65
N ASP A 126 17.50 9.70 3.42
CA ASP A 126 18.38 9.90 2.26
C ASP A 126 18.39 8.72 1.29
N ASP A 127 17.78 7.60 1.67
CA ASP A 127 17.74 6.42 0.84
C ASP A 127 16.68 6.59 -0.26
N ASN A 128 17.15 6.66 -1.51
CA ASN A 128 16.36 6.65 -2.76
C ASN A 128 15.47 5.40 -2.94
N ASN A 129 15.24 4.63 -1.89
CA ASN A 129 14.46 3.39 -1.86
C ASN A 129 12.96 3.62 -1.99
N ASN A 130 12.48 4.86 -1.82
CA ASN A 130 11.11 5.25 -2.16
C ASN A 130 11.14 6.46 -3.10
N SER A 131 10.75 6.20 -4.34
CA SER A 131 10.79 7.16 -5.44
C SER A 131 9.61 8.15 -5.43
N LEU A 132 8.54 7.91 -4.63
CA LEU A 132 7.47 8.90 -4.45
C LEU A 132 7.89 10.01 -3.48
N ARG A 133 8.85 9.71 -2.60
CA ARG A 133 9.46 10.71 -1.72
C ARG A 133 10.37 11.66 -2.48
N THR A 134 11.13 11.20 -3.46
CA THR A 134 12.05 12.07 -4.22
C THR A 134 11.32 13.14 -5.04
N LEU A 135 10.04 12.93 -5.35
CA LEU A 135 9.17 13.94 -5.98
C LEU A 135 8.44 14.85 -5.00
N SER A 136 8.61 14.69 -3.68
CA SER A 136 8.18 15.71 -2.72
C SER A 136 9.09 16.93 -2.89
N LEU A 137 8.86 17.69 -3.96
CA LEU A 137 9.55 18.90 -4.40
C LEU A 137 10.98 18.98 -3.84
N SER A 138 11.91 18.41 -4.59
CA SER A 138 13.34 18.70 -4.51
C SER A 138 13.55 20.14 -4.00
N GLY A 139 14.00 20.24 -2.73
CA GLY A 139 14.32 21.50 -2.07
C GLY A 139 13.38 21.92 -0.93
N TRP A 140 12.07 22.00 -1.13
CA TRP A 140 11.22 22.80 -0.22
C TRP A 140 10.64 22.04 0.98
N GLY A 141 10.29 20.76 0.84
CA GLY A 141 9.77 19.96 1.97
C GLY A 141 10.81 19.67 3.06
N SER A 142 12.08 19.53 2.65
CA SER A 142 13.21 19.37 3.59
C SER A 142 13.60 20.67 4.31
N LEU A 143 13.34 21.84 3.69
CA LEU A 143 13.67 23.16 4.27
C LEU A 143 12.69 23.62 5.35
N PHE A 144 11.50 23.00 5.46
CA PHE A 144 10.50 23.34 6.49
C PHE A 144 10.36 22.30 7.61
N GLY A 145 11.25 21.31 7.70
CA GLY A 145 11.26 20.38 8.84
C GLY A 145 9.96 19.59 8.97
N VAL A 146 9.37 19.14 7.85
CA VAL A 146 8.18 18.29 7.87
C VAL A 146 8.52 16.99 8.61
N GLN A 147 8.14 16.94 9.88
CA GLN A 147 8.31 15.76 10.75
C GLN A 147 7.30 14.68 10.39
N ASP A 148 6.10 15.08 9.94
CA ASP A 148 4.99 14.18 9.70
C ASP A 148 4.97 13.63 8.27
N VAL A 149 4.80 12.32 8.15
CA VAL A 149 4.62 11.59 6.89
C VAL A 149 3.40 10.68 6.99
N THR A 150 2.92 10.21 5.85
CA THR A 150 1.92 9.14 5.78
C THR A 150 2.59 7.85 5.36
N LEU A 151 2.43 6.80 6.15
CA LEU A 151 2.75 5.43 5.74
C LEU A 151 1.51 4.78 5.15
N PHE A 152 1.66 4.21 3.97
CA PHE A 152 0.71 3.27 3.40
C PHE A 152 1.38 1.90 3.35
N ILE A 153 0.87 0.98 4.15
CA ILE A 153 1.36 -0.38 4.25
C ILE A 153 0.34 -1.29 3.60
N VAL A 154 0.77 -2.08 2.63
CA VAL A 154 -0.03 -3.11 1.99
C VAL A 154 0.72 -4.44 2.02
N THR A 155 -0.02 -5.51 2.26
CA THR A 155 0.51 -6.87 2.24
C THR A 155 0.82 -7.34 0.83
N GLN A 156 1.74 -8.29 0.70
CA GLN A 156 2.19 -8.80 -0.59
C GLN A 156 1.05 -9.38 -1.44
N ASN A 157 0.06 -10.00 -0.80
CA ASN A 157 -1.11 -10.55 -1.48
C ASN A 157 -2.25 -9.53 -1.70
N LEU A 158 -2.03 -8.26 -1.34
CA LEU A 158 -3.00 -7.16 -1.43
C LEU A 158 -4.27 -7.36 -0.58
N THR A 159 -4.30 -8.33 0.34
CA THR A 159 -5.49 -8.67 1.14
C THR A 159 -5.71 -7.71 2.31
N ARG A 160 -4.64 -7.04 2.76
CA ARG A 160 -4.66 -6.12 3.90
C ARG A 160 -3.90 -4.84 3.57
N GLN A 161 -4.48 -3.71 3.96
CA GLN A 161 -3.83 -2.40 3.82
C GLN A 161 -4.13 -1.47 5.01
N ALA A 162 -3.24 -0.53 5.28
CA ALA A 162 -3.43 0.53 6.27
C ALA A 162 -2.76 1.81 5.81
N ALA A 163 -3.38 2.95 6.12
CA ALA A 163 -2.83 4.28 5.89
C ALA A 163 -2.88 5.07 7.19
N PHE A 164 -1.75 5.59 7.65
CA PHE A 164 -1.71 6.37 8.88
C PHE A 164 -0.61 7.43 8.86
N LYS A 165 -0.80 8.48 9.65
CA LYS A 165 0.18 9.54 9.85
C LYS A 165 1.17 9.13 10.93
N THR A 166 2.44 9.42 10.71
CA THR A 166 3.53 9.16 11.65
C THR A 166 4.63 10.20 11.45
N ASN A 167 5.72 10.11 12.21
CA ASN A 167 6.90 10.92 12.02
C ASN A 167 8.17 10.06 12.00
N PHE A 168 9.29 10.71 11.67
CA PHE A 168 10.61 10.08 11.57
C PHE A 168 11.22 9.66 12.91
N ASP A 169 10.56 9.88 14.05
CA ASP A 169 11.02 9.43 15.37
C ASP A 169 10.25 8.19 15.85
N CYS A 170 9.25 7.74 15.08
CA CYS A 170 8.43 6.58 15.40
C CYS A 170 8.92 5.31 14.69
N SER A 171 8.89 4.20 15.41
CA SER A 171 9.13 2.86 14.88
C SER A 171 7.87 2.01 15.04
N TRP A 172 7.66 1.09 14.11
CA TRP A 172 6.40 0.36 13.95
C TRP A 172 6.63 -1.14 13.82
N VAL A 173 5.77 -1.92 14.46
CA VAL A 173 5.70 -3.37 14.32
C VAL A 173 4.40 -3.70 13.60
N VAL A 174 4.51 -4.35 12.46
CA VAL A 174 3.37 -4.77 11.65
C VAL A 174 3.05 -6.22 12.00
N LEU A 175 1.94 -6.42 12.70
CA LEU A 175 1.40 -7.71 13.12
C LEU A 175 0.32 -8.18 12.13
N PRO A 176 -0.22 -9.41 12.25
CA PRO A 176 -1.22 -9.91 11.29
C PRO A 176 -2.47 -9.05 11.15
N ASN A 177 -2.94 -8.42 12.23
CA ASN A 177 -4.21 -7.66 12.22
C ASN A 177 -4.03 -6.17 12.51
N GLU A 178 -2.88 -5.78 13.03
CA GLU A 178 -2.65 -4.43 13.53
C GLU A 178 -1.20 -3.97 13.30
N ILE A 179 -1.01 -2.67 13.43
CA ILE A 179 0.28 -2.00 13.34
C ILE A 179 0.43 -1.24 14.66
N VAL A 180 1.44 -1.62 15.43
CA VAL A 180 1.64 -1.11 16.79
C VAL A 180 2.95 -0.35 16.85
N ARG A 181 3.00 0.72 17.64
CA ARG A 181 4.24 1.42 17.91
C ARG A 181 5.24 0.50 18.62
N ALA A 182 6.49 0.49 18.14
CA ALA A 182 7.57 -0.23 18.80
C ALA A 182 7.92 0.41 20.15
N GLY A 183 8.34 -0.42 21.09
CA GLY A 183 8.85 -0.03 22.40
C GLY A 183 10.21 0.68 22.29
N ASN A 184 10.61 1.34 23.38
CA ASN A 184 11.81 2.18 23.38
C ASN A 184 13.13 1.37 23.41
N GLU A 185 13.09 0.08 23.76
CA GLU A 185 14.29 -0.75 24.02
C GLU A 185 14.48 -1.91 23.04
N ASP A 186 13.40 -2.41 22.42
CA ASP A 186 13.44 -3.48 21.42
C ASP A 186 12.40 -3.21 20.33
N PHE A 187 12.82 -3.30 19.07
CA PHE A 187 11.96 -3.13 17.90
C PHE A 187 10.85 -4.17 17.82
N TRP A 188 11.01 -5.35 18.41
CA TRP A 188 9.97 -6.38 18.44
C TRP A 188 9.07 -6.30 19.67
N ASN A 189 9.44 -5.52 20.68
CA ASN A 189 8.55 -5.22 21.78
C ASN A 189 7.53 -4.18 21.33
N THR A 190 6.25 -4.51 21.45
CA THR A 190 5.16 -3.63 21.07
C THR A 190 4.66 -2.84 22.27
N ASP A 191 4.41 -1.55 22.08
CA ASP A 191 3.75 -0.71 23.07
C ASP A 191 2.30 -0.44 22.64
N GLN A 192 1.43 -1.40 22.93
CA GLN A 192 -0.01 -1.30 22.61
C GLN A 192 -0.72 -0.18 23.37
N ALA A 193 -0.09 0.40 24.40
CA ALA A 193 -0.65 1.52 25.15
C ALA A 193 -0.45 2.89 24.46
N LYS A 194 0.39 2.97 23.43
CA LYS A 194 0.66 4.21 22.70
C LYS A 194 -0.27 4.40 21.50
N GLU A 195 0.07 3.77 20.38
CA GLU A 195 -0.57 3.98 19.08
C GLU A 195 -0.73 2.64 18.38
N VAL A 196 -1.97 2.36 17.97
CA VAL A 196 -2.37 1.14 17.28
C VAL A 196 -3.22 1.53 16.08
N TYR A 197 -2.86 0.99 14.91
CA TYR A 197 -3.65 1.09 13.69
C TYR A 197 -4.13 -0.28 13.27
N GLN A 198 -5.37 -0.37 12.78
CA GLN A 198 -5.95 -1.62 12.30
C GLN A 198 -5.80 -1.72 10.78
N PHE A 199 -5.54 -2.94 10.30
CA PHE A 199 -5.63 -3.22 8.88
C PHE A 199 -7.09 -3.14 8.42
N VAL A 200 -7.30 -2.59 7.23
CA VAL A 200 -8.50 -2.89 6.45
C VAL A 200 -8.24 -4.23 5.78
N ILE A 201 -9.06 -5.24 6.10
CA ILE A 201 -8.95 -6.61 5.59
C ILE A 201 -9.98 -6.80 4.48
N PHE A 202 -9.56 -7.41 3.37
CA PHE A 202 -10.41 -7.73 2.23
C PHE A 202 -10.43 -9.25 2.00
N GLY A 203 -11.62 -9.80 1.70
CA GLY A 203 -11.77 -11.19 1.28
C GLY A 203 -11.90 -12.21 2.42
N SER A 204 -12.45 -11.81 3.58
CA SER A 204 -12.90 -12.73 4.64
C SER A 204 -14.25 -13.36 4.32
#